data_AF-A0A842YD99-F1
#
_entry.id   AF-A0A842YD99-F1
#
_cell.length_a   1.000
_cell.length_b   1.000
_cell.length_c   1.000
_cell.angle_alpha   90.00
_cell.angle_beta   90.00
_cell.angle_gamma   90.00
#
_symmetry.space_group_name_H-M   'P 1'
#
loop_
_entity.id
_entity.type
_entity.pdbx_description
1 polymer ?
#
loop_
_entity_poly.entity_id
_entity_poly.type
_entity_poly.pdbx_seq_one_letter_code
_entity_poly.pdbx_strand_id
1 'polypeptide(L)'
;MFRTIMALLIVLVTAVLIGAFQILNLDWAIIQNDIINAGPLMQQNLMTMGAALFGVLLVPYTSAMAGIYSPLVALGVGGFIAGLISKSGVRMLFVSILVLVLFFLGFFILNNLGGFTDFNAMLGIAQSMAIDIGVAFGLIFIPGIIGASLTAEDY
;
A
#
# COMPACT_ATOMS: atom_id res chain seq x y z
N MET A 1 -2.26 20.77 5.76
CA MET A 1 -2.72 19.56 6.49
C MET A 1 -3.77 18.78 5.70
N PHE A 2 -4.91 19.37 5.32
CA PHE A 2 -5.97 18.69 4.54
C PHE A 2 -5.46 17.97 3.28
N ARG A 3 -4.69 18.66 2.41
CA ARG A 3 -4.15 18.08 1.17
C ARG A 3 -3.23 16.87 1.41
N THR A 4 -2.49 16.85 2.52
CA THR A 4 -1.62 15.73 2.90
C THR A 4 -2.45 14.51 3.28
N ILE A 5 -3.51 14.71 4.07
CA ILE A 5 -4.44 13.64 4.46
C ILE A 5 -5.16 13.09 3.22
N MET A 6 -5.65 13.96 2.33
CA MET A 6 -6.29 13.52 1.09
C MET A 6 -5.33 12.74 0.19
N ALA A 7 -4.09 13.22 0.02
CA ALA A 7 -3.07 12.50 -0.73
C ALA A 7 -2.78 11.12 -0.11
N LEU A 8 -2.62 11.04 1.22
CA LEU A 8 -2.46 9.78 1.96
C LEU A 8 -3.61 8.80 1.69
N LEU A 9 -4.86 9.24 1.89
CA LEU A 9 -6.03 8.41 1.65
C LEU A 9 -6.11 7.92 0.21
N ILE A 10 -5.75 8.77 -0.75
CA ILE A 10 -5.79 8.42 -2.17
C ILE A 10 -4.74 7.36 -2.51
N VAL A 11 -3.50 7.48 -2.04
CA VAL A 11 -2.51 6.39 -2.25
C VAL A 11 -3.04 5.08 -1.69
N LEU A 12 -3.55 5.10 -0.44
CA LEU A 12 -4.04 3.90 0.23
C LEU A 12 -5.20 3.26 -0.54
N VAL A 13 -6.22 4.05 -0.90
CA VAL A 13 -7.39 3.56 -1.63
C VAL A 13 -7.01 3.05 -3.01
N THR A 14 -6.20 3.79 -3.77
CA THR A 14 -5.77 3.37 -5.10
C THR A 14 -4.96 2.08 -5.06
N ALA A 15 -3.99 1.98 -4.15
CA ALA A 15 -3.17 0.78 -4.01
C ALA A 15 -3.98 -0.43 -3.54
N VAL A 16 -4.91 -0.24 -2.60
CA VAL A 16 -5.82 -1.30 -2.13
C VAL A 16 -6.76 -1.76 -3.23
N LEU A 17 -7.36 -0.84 -4.00
CA LEU A 17 -8.26 -1.19 -5.08
C LEU A 17 -7.53 -1.96 -6.18
N ILE A 18 -6.38 -1.46 -6.65
CA ILE A 18 -5.59 -2.17 -7.67
C ILE A 18 -5.15 -3.53 -7.14
N GLY A 19 -4.66 -3.60 -5.90
CA GLY A 19 -4.23 -4.85 -5.31
C GLY A 19 -5.38 -5.85 -5.07
N ALA A 20 -6.57 -5.39 -4.69
CA ALA A 20 -7.74 -6.26 -4.55
C ALA A 20 -8.05 -7.02 -5.85
N PHE A 21 -8.02 -6.32 -6.99
CA PHE A 21 -8.29 -6.96 -8.28
C PHE A 21 -7.08 -7.69 -8.89
N GLN A 22 -5.86 -7.20 -8.68
CA GLN A 22 -4.68 -7.67 -9.41
C GLN A 22 -3.67 -8.48 -8.58
N ILE A 23 -3.76 -8.42 -7.25
CA ILE A 23 -2.96 -9.26 -6.33
C ILE A 23 -3.83 -10.38 -5.80
N LEU A 24 -5.02 -10.04 -5.28
CA LEU A 24 -5.93 -11.02 -4.70
C LEU A 24 -6.85 -11.68 -5.73
N ASN A 25 -6.86 -11.21 -6.98
CA ASN A 25 -7.72 -11.71 -8.06
C ASN A 25 -9.21 -11.74 -7.66
N LEU A 26 -9.67 -10.73 -6.91
CA LEU A 26 -11.07 -10.64 -6.53
C LEU A 26 -11.92 -10.27 -7.73
N ASP A 27 -12.62 -11.25 -8.29
CA ASP A 27 -13.65 -11.00 -9.27
C ASP A 27 -14.98 -10.61 -8.59
N TRP A 28 -15.95 -10.20 -9.41
CA TRP A 28 -17.26 -9.81 -8.89
C TRP A 28 -17.98 -10.95 -8.17
N ALA A 29 -17.76 -12.21 -8.59
CA ALA A 29 -18.39 -13.37 -7.97
C ALA A 29 -17.85 -13.60 -6.56
N ILE A 30 -16.54 -13.51 -6.36
CA ILE A 30 -15.87 -13.59 -5.06
C ILE A 30 -16.32 -12.44 -4.17
N ILE A 31 -16.37 -11.21 -4.67
CA ILE A 31 -16.86 -10.05 -3.89
C ILE A 31 -18.32 -10.27 -3.44
N GLN A 32 -19.17 -10.73 -4.35
CA GLN A 32 -20.58 -10.94 -4.05
C GLN A 32 -20.79 -12.09 -3.05
N ASN A 33 -20.09 -13.21 -3.22
CA ASN A 33 -20.30 -14.41 -2.42
C ASN A 33 -19.55 -14.38 -1.08
N ASP A 34 -18.31 -13.88 -1.08
CA ASP A 34 -17.39 -13.98 0.06
C ASP A 34 -17.27 -12.69 0.87
N ILE A 35 -17.84 -11.58 0.38
CA ILE A 35 -17.82 -10.28 1.09
C ILE A 35 -19.22 -9.75 1.37
N ILE A 36 -20.09 -9.69 0.35
CA ILE A 36 -21.43 -9.07 0.49
C ILE A 36 -22.43 -10.04 1.15
N ASN A 37 -22.44 -11.30 0.72
CA ASN A 37 -23.36 -12.31 1.23
C ASN A 37 -22.75 -13.18 2.35
N ALA A 38 -21.61 -12.76 2.87
CA ALA A 38 -20.81 -13.48 3.84
C ALA A 38 -21.49 -13.64 5.21
N GLY A 39 -21.46 -14.86 5.76
CA GLY A 39 -21.81 -15.14 7.16
C GLY A 39 -20.68 -14.82 8.16
N PRO A 40 -20.91 -14.99 9.48
CA PRO A 40 -19.99 -14.56 10.54
C PRO A 40 -18.56 -15.14 10.49
N LEU A 41 -18.35 -16.27 9.80
CA LEU A 41 -17.05 -16.94 9.66
C LEU A 41 -16.06 -16.23 8.72
N MET A 42 -16.47 -15.20 8.00
CA MET A 42 -15.66 -14.57 6.95
C MET A 42 -14.65 -13.52 7.46
N GLN A 43 -14.72 -13.13 8.74
CA GLN A 43 -13.73 -12.21 9.32
C GLN A 43 -12.29 -12.73 9.22
N GLN A 44 -12.08 -14.04 9.43
CA GLN A 44 -10.73 -14.62 9.34
C GLN A 44 -10.20 -14.61 7.89
N ASN A 45 -11.04 -14.93 6.91
CA ASN A 45 -10.62 -14.92 5.50
C ASN A 45 -10.28 -13.49 5.04
N LEU A 46 -11.07 -12.49 5.42
CA LEU A 46 -10.78 -11.08 5.12
C LEU A 46 -9.47 -10.61 5.76
N MET A 47 -9.17 -11.04 6.98
CA MET A 47 -7.88 -10.74 7.62
C MET A 47 -6.72 -11.35 6.85
N THR A 48 -6.79 -12.63 6.47
CA THR A 48 -5.76 -13.30 5.68
C THR A 48 -5.55 -12.64 4.32
N MET A 49 -6.64 -12.27 3.64
CA MET A 49 -6.59 -11.58 2.35
C MET A 49 -5.95 -10.19 2.48
N GLY A 50 -6.31 -9.43 3.53
CA GLY A 50 -5.69 -8.15 3.82
C GLY A 50 -4.19 -8.28 4.14
N ALA A 51 -3.80 -9.30 4.89
CA ALA A 51 -2.41 -9.61 5.19
C ALA A 51 -1.63 -9.94 3.91
N ALA A 52 -2.18 -10.77 3.03
CA ALA A 52 -1.57 -11.11 1.75
C ALA A 52 -1.41 -9.88 0.84
N LEU A 53 -2.46 -9.05 0.73
CA LEU A 53 -2.45 -7.82 -0.04
C LEU A 53 -1.32 -6.87 0.42
N PHE A 54 -1.29 -6.55 1.71
CA PHE A 54 -0.28 -5.64 2.25
C PHE A 54 1.12 -6.23 2.20
N GLY A 55 1.26 -7.53 2.42
CA GLY A 55 2.54 -8.23 2.28
C GLY A 55 3.11 -8.05 0.88
N VAL A 56 2.30 -8.32 -0.16
CA VAL A 56 2.72 -8.20 -1.55
C VAL A 56 3.01 -6.74 -1.95
N LEU A 57 2.23 -5.78 -1.44
CA LEU A 57 2.50 -4.34 -1.63
C LEU A 57 3.81 -3.88 -0.97
N LEU A 58 4.27 -4.55 0.09
CA LEU A 58 5.55 -4.28 0.74
C LEU A 58 6.74 -4.95 0.04
N VAL A 59 6.51 -5.90 -0.88
CA VAL A 59 7.56 -6.59 -1.65
C VAL A 59 7.49 -6.38 -3.16
N PRO A 60 7.45 -5.13 -3.66
CA PRO A 60 7.25 -4.88 -5.08
C PRO A 60 8.40 -5.37 -5.97
N TYR A 61 9.65 -5.31 -5.49
CA TYR A 61 10.82 -5.75 -6.25
C TYR A 61 10.86 -7.27 -6.32
N THR A 62 10.75 -7.95 -5.18
CA THR A 62 10.72 -9.41 -5.11
C THR A 62 9.52 -9.97 -5.88
N SER A 63 8.34 -9.34 -5.80
CA SER A 63 7.16 -9.73 -6.60
C SER A 63 7.42 -9.61 -8.11
N ALA A 64 8.06 -8.52 -8.54
CA ALA A 64 8.38 -8.32 -9.95
C ALA A 64 9.38 -9.36 -10.48
N MET A 65 10.34 -9.79 -9.65
CA MET A 65 11.26 -10.89 -10.00
C MET A 65 10.52 -12.22 -10.20
N ALA A 66 9.36 -12.41 -9.54
CA ALA A 66 8.48 -13.55 -9.72
C ALA A 66 7.43 -13.36 -10.84
N GLY A 67 7.50 -12.28 -11.63
CA GLY A 67 6.57 -11.96 -12.71
C GLY A 67 5.25 -11.31 -12.26
N ILE A 68 5.14 -10.90 -10.99
CA ILE A 68 3.96 -10.24 -10.44
C ILE A 68 4.22 -8.72 -10.40
N TYR A 69 3.72 -8.00 -11.39
CA TYR A 69 3.97 -6.55 -11.55
C TYR A 69 2.90 -5.65 -10.92
N SER A 70 1.80 -6.22 -10.43
CA SER A 70 0.69 -5.46 -9.84
C SER A 70 1.09 -4.53 -8.69
N PRO A 71 2.07 -4.83 -7.82
CA PRO A 71 2.52 -3.90 -6.78
C PRO A 71 3.20 -2.65 -7.35
N LEU A 72 3.95 -2.79 -8.43
CA LEU A 72 4.62 -1.66 -9.10
C LEU A 72 3.59 -0.65 -9.59
N VAL A 73 2.53 -1.16 -10.22
CA VAL A 73 1.44 -0.35 -10.76
C VAL A 73 0.62 0.27 -9.62
N ALA A 74 0.25 -0.53 -8.61
CA ALA A 74 -0.55 -0.08 -7.48
C ALA A 74 0.10 1.10 -6.74
N LEU A 75 1.38 0.97 -6.39
CA LEU A 75 2.13 1.99 -5.67
C LEU A 75 2.48 3.19 -6.57
N GLY A 76 2.89 2.93 -7.81
CA GLY A 76 3.25 3.98 -8.78
C GLY A 76 2.09 4.88 -9.14
N VAL A 77 0.93 4.29 -9.50
CA VAL A 77 -0.29 5.04 -9.85
C VAL A 77 -0.85 5.75 -8.63
N GLY A 78 -0.91 5.08 -7.48
CA GLY A 78 -1.34 5.70 -6.22
C GLY A 78 -0.48 6.92 -5.86
N GLY A 79 0.84 6.75 -5.92
CA GLY A 79 1.82 7.81 -5.70
C GLY A 79 1.62 9.00 -6.65
N PHE A 80 1.49 8.74 -7.95
CA PHE A 80 1.27 9.78 -8.95
C PHE A 80 0.00 10.61 -8.69
N ILE A 81 -1.16 9.95 -8.49
CA ILE A 81 -2.43 10.64 -8.24
C ILE A 81 -2.36 11.45 -6.94
N ALA A 82 -1.77 10.89 -5.89
CA ALA A 82 -1.56 11.60 -4.63
C ALA A 82 -0.64 12.82 -4.81
N GLY A 83 0.36 12.72 -5.69
CA GLY A 83 1.19 13.82 -6.14
C GLY A 83 0.36 15.00 -6.64
N LEU A 84 -0.52 14.75 -7.61
CA LEU A 84 -1.40 15.75 -8.22
C LEU A 84 -2.24 16.51 -7.18
N ILE A 85 -2.68 15.82 -6.12
CA ILE A 85 -3.49 16.38 -5.03
C ILE A 85 -2.63 17.14 -4.02
N SER A 86 -1.47 16.58 -3.68
CA SER A 86 -0.58 17.13 -2.66
C SER A 86 0.05 18.45 -3.09
N LYS A 87 0.36 18.61 -4.38
CA LYS A 87 1.05 19.76 -4.99
C LYS A 87 2.38 20.14 -4.33
N SER A 88 3.04 19.21 -3.63
CA SER A 88 4.30 19.51 -2.93
C SER A 88 5.12 18.24 -2.72
N GLY A 89 6.39 18.27 -3.17
CA GLY A 89 7.33 17.17 -2.95
C GLY A 89 7.57 16.87 -1.47
N VAL A 90 7.62 17.91 -0.62
CA VAL A 90 7.75 17.73 0.84
C VAL A 90 6.55 17.00 1.41
N ARG A 91 5.33 17.30 0.96
CA ARG A 91 4.14 16.54 1.39
C ARG A 91 4.20 15.11 0.91
N MET A 92 4.67 14.86 -0.31
CA MET A 92 4.84 13.51 -0.83
C MET A 92 5.89 12.70 -0.08
N LEU A 93 6.93 13.33 0.46
CA LEU A 93 7.88 12.66 1.35
C LEU A 93 7.15 12.08 2.57
N PHE A 94 6.38 12.90 3.27
CA PHE A 94 5.60 12.46 4.43
C PHE A 94 4.52 11.44 4.07
N VAL A 95 3.79 11.66 2.97
CA VAL A 95 2.77 10.71 2.49
C VAL A 95 3.39 9.35 2.21
N SER A 96 4.53 9.30 1.51
CA SER A 96 5.19 8.04 1.15
C SER A 96 5.65 7.27 2.38
N ILE A 97 6.24 7.96 3.36
CA ILE A 97 6.64 7.34 4.64
C ILE A 97 5.41 6.80 5.38
N LEU A 98 4.36 7.61 5.53
CA LEU A 98 3.16 7.21 6.27
C LEU A 98 2.44 6.04 5.60
N VAL A 99 2.33 6.01 4.27
CA VAL A 99 1.75 4.89 3.52
C VAL A 99 2.51 3.60 3.80
N LEU A 100 3.85 3.64 3.73
CA LEU A 100 4.66 2.45 4.01
C LEU A 100 4.50 1.96 5.44
N VAL A 101 4.51 2.87 6.41
CA VAL A 101 4.28 2.51 7.82
C VAL A 101 2.90 1.86 7.98
N LEU A 102 1.85 2.40 7.34
CA LEU A 102 0.51 1.83 7.43
C LEU A 102 0.40 0.46 6.76
N PHE A 103 1.01 0.25 5.59
CA PHE A 103 1.05 -1.07 4.97
C PHE A 103 1.85 -2.06 5.81
N PHE A 104 3.00 -1.65 6.35
CA PHE A 104 3.84 -2.49 7.20
C PHE A 104 3.11 -2.91 8.48
N LEU A 105 2.52 -1.95 9.19
CA LEU A 105 1.73 -2.23 10.40
C LEU A 105 0.50 -3.08 10.07
N GLY A 106 -0.19 -2.79 8.98
CA GLY A 106 -1.31 -3.59 8.50
C GLY A 106 -0.89 -5.04 8.23
N PHE A 107 0.20 -5.26 7.50
CA PHE A 107 0.75 -6.58 7.23
C PHE A 107 1.12 -7.34 8.52
N PHE A 108 1.81 -6.66 9.45
CA PHE A 108 2.28 -7.24 10.69
C PHE A 108 1.12 -7.65 11.61
N ILE A 109 0.18 -6.73 11.84
CA ILE A 109 -0.99 -6.94 12.70
C ILE A 109 -1.89 -8.04 12.13
N LEU A 110 -2.15 -8.03 10.82
CA LEU A 110 -3.05 -9.01 10.18
C LEU A 110 -2.47 -10.42 10.08
N ASN A 111 -1.13 -10.57 10.03
CA ASN A 111 -0.49 -11.89 10.06
C ASN A 111 -0.35 -12.48 11.48
N ASN A 112 -0.81 -11.80 12.54
CA ASN A 112 -0.67 -12.24 13.92
C ASN A 112 0.80 -12.58 14.31
N LEU A 113 1.79 -11.86 13.75
CA LEU A 113 3.23 -12.10 13.95
C LEU A 113 3.75 -11.63 15.33
N GLY A 114 2.91 -11.70 16.35
CA GLY A 114 3.09 -11.06 17.66
C GLY A 114 2.12 -9.89 17.83
N GLY A 115 1.84 -9.51 19.08
CA GLY A 115 1.08 -8.30 19.35
C GLY A 115 1.80 -7.07 18.77
N PHE A 116 1.07 -5.96 18.59
CA PHE A 116 1.61 -4.67 18.10
C PHE A 116 2.75 -4.07 18.95
N THR A 117 3.17 -4.77 20.00
CA THR A 117 4.23 -4.42 20.94
C THR A 117 5.56 -5.16 20.68
N ASP A 118 5.60 -6.18 19.81
CA ASP A 118 6.85 -6.91 19.53
C ASP A 118 7.74 -6.19 18.51
N PHE A 119 8.50 -5.22 19.00
CA PHE A 119 9.42 -4.43 18.20
C PHE A 119 10.53 -5.25 17.53
N ASN A 120 11.02 -6.31 18.20
CA ASN A 120 12.11 -7.12 17.66
C ASN A 120 11.64 -7.94 16.45
N ALA A 121 10.42 -8.50 16.51
CA ALA A 121 9.79 -9.17 15.38
C ALA A 121 9.58 -8.20 14.20
N MET A 122 9.04 -7.00 14.48
CA MET A 122 8.87 -5.96 13.46
C MET A 122 10.20 -5.57 12.81
N LEU A 123 11.25 -5.34 13.60
CA LEU A 123 12.56 -4.98 13.07
C LEU A 123 13.15 -6.09 12.20
N GLY A 124 13.04 -7.36 12.62
CA GLY A 124 13.53 -8.50 11.85
C GLY A 124 12.85 -8.63 10.48
N ILE A 125 11.54 -8.41 10.41
CA ILE A 125 10.79 -8.41 9.14
C ILE A 125 11.17 -7.20 8.28
N ALA A 126 11.28 -6.00 8.86
CA ALA A 126 11.69 -4.82 8.11
C ALA A 126 13.09 -4.99 7.50
N GLN A 127 14.01 -5.64 8.22
CA GLN A 127 15.36 -5.93 7.73
C GLN A 127 15.37 -6.96 6.60
N SER A 128 14.53 -8.01 6.66
CA SER A 128 14.44 -9.00 5.58
C SER A 128 13.83 -8.43 4.29
N MET A 129 13.09 -7.32 4.38
CA MET A 129 12.44 -6.65 3.26
C MET A 129 13.10 -5.30 2.90
N ALA A 130 14.34 -5.03 3.37
CA ALA A 130 14.93 -3.69 3.29
C ALA A 130 15.01 -3.11 1.85
N ILE A 131 15.38 -3.94 0.87
CA ILE A 131 15.43 -3.54 -0.55
C ILE A 131 14.03 -3.21 -1.05
N ASP A 132 13.08 -4.09 -0.79
CA ASP A 132 11.69 -3.96 -1.20
C ASP A 132 11.02 -2.72 -0.59
N ILE A 133 11.28 -2.41 0.69
CA ILE A 133 10.80 -1.20 1.35
C ILE A 133 11.36 0.06 0.66
N GLY A 134 12.65 0.04 0.29
CA GLY A 134 13.27 1.13 -0.46
C GLY A 134 12.64 1.32 -1.84
N VAL A 135 12.33 0.22 -2.54
CA VAL A 135 11.65 0.26 -3.85
C VAL A 135 10.20 0.73 -3.70
N ALA A 136 9.46 0.22 -2.71
CA ALA A 136 8.10 0.66 -2.40
C ALA A 136 8.05 2.16 -2.08
N PHE A 137 9.02 2.66 -1.32
CA PHE A 137 9.19 4.10 -1.09
C PHE A 137 9.39 4.86 -2.41
N GLY A 138 10.35 4.42 -3.23
CA GLY A 138 10.65 5.05 -4.52
C GLY A 138 9.43 5.07 -5.45
N LEU A 139 8.65 3.99 -5.49
CA LEU A 139 7.45 3.87 -6.31
C LEU A 139 6.33 4.81 -5.89
N ILE A 140 6.21 5.15 -4.61
CA ILE A 140 5.22 6.15 -4.17
C ILE A 140 5.79 7.56 -4.36
N PHE A 141 7.03 7.76 -3.92
CA PHE A 141 7.63 9.08 -3.79
C PHE A 141 8.01 9.71 -5.13
N ILE A 142 8.67 8.97 -6.03
CA ILE A 142 9.15 9.53 -7.30
C ILE A 142 7.98 9.91 -8.21
N PRO A 143 7.01 9.00 -8.50
CA PRO A 143 5.80 9.39 -9.23
C PRO A 143 5.00 10.47 -8.49
N GLY A 144 5.01 10.45 -7.16
CA GLY A 144 4.41 11.49 -6.33
C GLY A 144 5.00 12.88 -6.55
N ILE A 145 6.32 13.01 -6.59
CA ILE A 145 6.97 14.29 -6.91
C ILE A 145 6.62 14.72 -8.32
N ILE A 146 6.63 13.79 -9.30
CA ILE A 146 6.27 14.10 -10.69
C ILE A 146 4.82 14.60 -10.75
N GLY A 147 3.86 13.92 -10.10
CA GLY A 147 2.48 14.39 -10.04
C GLY A 147 2.36 15.75 -9.35
N ALA A 148 3.09 15.95 -8.24
CA ALA A 148 3.08 17.20 -7.50
C ALA A 148 3.64 18.38 -8.31
N SER A 149 4.68 18.17 -9.13
CA SER A 149 5.27 19.23 -9.95
C SER A 149 4.38 19.64 -11.12
N LEU A 150 3.57 18.71 -11.66
CA LEU A 150 2.64 19.02 -12.76
C LEU A 150 1.47 19.92 -12.34
N THR A 151 1.12 19.92 -11.05
CA THR A 151 -0.01 20.71 -10.54
C THR A 151 0.42 21.76 -9.53
N ALA A 152 1.73 21.91 -9.31
CA ALA A 152 2.29 22.98 -8.50
C ALA A 152 1.86 24.31 -9.12
N GLU A 153 1.09 25.08 -8.35
CA GLU A 153 0.82 26.47 -8.70
C GLU A 153 2.02 27.27 -8.19
N ASP A 154 2.75 27.90 -9.11
CA ASP A 154 3.74 28.93 -8.79
C ASP A 154 2.97 30.09 -8.15
N TYR A 155 3.08 30.23 -6.82
CA TYR A 155 2.75 31.46 -6.10
C TYR A 155 4.03 32.13 -5.64
#